data_AF-A0A7S1TFR8-F1
#
_entry.id   AF-A0A7S1TFR8-F1
#
_cell.length_a   1.000
_cell.length_b   1.000
_cell.length_c   1.000
_cell.angle_alpha   90.00
_cell.angle_beta   90.00
_cell.angle_gamma   90.00
#
_symmetry.space_group_name_H-M   'P 1'
#
loop_
_entity.id
_entity.type
_entity.pdbx_description
1 polymer ?
#
loop_
_entity_poly.entity_id
_entity_poly.type
_entity_poly.pdbx_seq_one_letter_code
_entity_poly.pdbx_strand_id
1 'polypeptide(L)'
;MQKWILSAPAGYATYHRRCQYHGIRPDPSVAICLYALHPVVKVSRLAQDLDLIPIVETLKTPAVAQFAREIDLSGLNLGSISALLVAEMVQSCSFLRVLLLGRNALRDEGASMIIAALKGNRELSKIDLRSNRISSAGALKIARLLQEKDVGRALNEVVFVNNHMMQQGVDAISEVCESRKIAVYLDGNLVMAEVLNSLTHGTGLVAAIIAGASMIEEADSRALPLQLYRSIVIFCVSLCCMFASSCFYHSFFRGAKGAKEILKVMDHCSIFLLIAGTYTPILLKFIWSPEHPHSLVGPTLFYLVWGLALVGITMSARLFGKYTPSRKVRAGLALIMGWLIIFSIRLLWQRMPPRCLLLLSLGGVAYTTGVPFYVKGQEVSMYHVVWHISVMIGAALHYLTVLNYVVRPGLEY
;
A
#
# COMPACT_ATOMS: atom_id res chain seq x y z
N MET A 1 51.85 -22.35 12.44
CA MET A 1 51.00 -21.56 11.52
C MET A 1 51.76 -20.81 10.43
N GLN A 2 52.94 -20.21 10.68
CA GLN A 2 53.63 -19.35 9.69
C GLN A 2 54.09 -20.06 8.39
N LYS A 3 54.41 -21.36 8.40
CA LYS A 3 54.84 -22.09 7.18
C LYS A 3 53.72 -22.31 6.14
N TRP A 4 52.44 -22.32 6.53
CA TRP A 4 51.30 -22.60 5.63
C TRP A 4 50.85 -21.38 4.82
N ILE A 5 51.16 -20.16 5.29
CA ILE A 5 50.78 -18.92 4.61
C ILE A 5 51.65 -18.68 3.36
N LEU A 6 52.87 -19.22 3.33
CA LEU A 6 53.82 -19.05 2.23
C LEU A 6 53.47 -19.86 0.98
N SER A 7 52.64 -20.90 1.09
CA SER A 7 52.13 -21.70 -0.03
C SER A 7 50.68 -21.36 -0.42
N ALA A 8 50.05 -20.41 0.28
CA ALA A 8 48.66 -20.05 0.06
C ALA A 8 48.50 -19.09 -1.13
N PRO A 9 47.37 -19.11 -1.85
CA PRO A 9 47.10 -18.14 -2.91
C PRO A 9 47.21 -16.71 -2.41
N ALA A 10 47.73 -15.82 -3.26
CA ALA A 10 48.03 -14.43 -2.92
C ALA A 10 46.83 -13.68 -2.29
N GLY A 11 45.61 -14.01 -2.72
CA GLY A 11 44.37 -13.45 -2.16
C GLY A 11 44.15 -13.80 -0.69
N TYR A 12 44.30 -15.07 -0.31
CA TYR A 12 44.17 -15.52 1.08
C TYR A 12 45.23 -14.89 1.99
N ALA A 13 46.50 -14.91 1.56
CA ALA A 13 47.60 -14.36 2.36
C ALA A 13 47.44 -12.83 2.56
N THR A 14 46.91 -12.13 1.56
CA THR A 14 46.63 -10.68 1.64
C THR A 14 45.48 -10.40 2.59
N TYR A 15 44.37 -11.15 2.49
CA TYR A 15 43.25 -11.04 3.41
C TYR A 15 43.66 -11.26 4.85
N HIS A 16 44.41 -12.34 5.11
CA HIS A 16 44.87 -12.66 6.46
C HIS A 16 45.76 -11.55 7.05
N ARG A 17 46.67 -10.97 6.25
CA ARG A 17 47.49 -9.83 6.69
C ARG A 17 46.66 -8.59 7.01
N ARG A 18 45.64 -8.28 6.20
CA ARG A 18 44.75 -7.14 6.45
C ARG A 18 43.88 -7.34 7.67
N CYS A 19 43.33 -8.53 7.87
CA CYS A 19 42.64 -8.90 9.09
C CYS A 19 43.53 -8.67 10.32
N GLN A 20 44.80 -9.11 10.27
CA GLN A 20 45.76 -8.86 11.35
C GLN A 20 46.02 -7.37 11.56
N TYR A 21 46.22 -6.60 10.48
CA TYR A 21 46.48 -5.16 10.55
C TYR A 21 45.32 -4.39 11.20
N HIS A 22 44.09 -4.73 10.85
CA HIS A 22 42.89 -4.08 11.39
C HIS A 22 42.41 -4.69 12.72
N GLY A 23 43.11 -5.68 13.28
CA GLY A 23 42.70 -6.35 14.53
C GLY A 23 41.41 -7.17 14.40
N ILE A 24 41.05 -7.58 13.19
CA ILE A 24 39.81 -8.30 12.87
C ILE A 24 40.11 -9.78 12.67
N ARG A 25 39.27 -10.65 13.23
CA ARG A 25 39.39 -12.10 13.01
C ARG A 25 38.87 -12.45 11.60
N PRO A 26 39.65 -13.15 10.76
CA PRO A 26 39.21 -13.53 9.42
C PRO A 26 37.88 -14.28 9.43
N ASP A 27 36.99 -13.92 8.50
CA ASP A 27 35.78 -14.69 8.23
C ASP A 27 36.18 -16.03 7.56
N PRO A 28 35.78 -17.18 8.12
CA PRO A 28 36.14 -18.48 7.58
C PRO A 28 35.65 -18.70 6.14
N SER A 29 34.45 -18.23 5.80
CA SER A 29 33.91 -18.36 4.45
C SER A 29 34.68 -17.52 3.46
N VAL A 30 35.01 -16.27 3.78
CA VAL A 30 35.86 -15.43 2.93
C VAL A 30 37.24 -16.07 2.75
N ALA A 31 37.85 -16.55 3.84
CA ALA A 31 39.13 -17.22 3.80
C ALA A 31 39.13 -18.46 2.88
N ILE A 32 38.11 -19.31 2.98
CA ILE A 32 37.94 -20.49 2.10
C ILE A 32 37.74 -20.05 0.65
N CYS A 33 36.89 -19.06 0.39
CA CYS A 33 36.64 -18.56 -0.97
C CYS A 33 37.92 -18.04 -1.62
N LEU A 34 38.73 -17.26 -0.89
CA LEU A 34 39.99 -16.72 -1.39
C LEU A 34 41.06 -17.80 -1.57
N TYR A 35 41.08 -18.82 -0.71
CA TYR A 35 42.00 -19.96 -0.83
C TYR A 35 41.63 -20.89 -2.00
N ALA A 36 40.33 -21.10 -2.25
CA ALA A 36 39.86 -21.95 -3.34
C ALA A 36 39.71 -21.20 -4.68
N LEU A 37 39.95 -19.89 -4.72
CA LEU A 37 39.65 -19.01 -5.86
C LEU A 37 38.19 -19.15 -6.32
N HIS A 38 37.28 -19.33 -5.35
CA HIS A 38 35.88 -19.54 -5.61
C HIS A 38 35.21 -18.23 -6.10
N PRO A 39 34.40 -18.26 -7.17
CA PRO A 39 33.85 -17.04 -7.78
C PRO A 39 32.78 -16.35 -6.93
N VAL A 40 32.21 -17.07 -5.97
CA VAL A 40 31.26 -16.53 -4.99
C VAL A 40 32.00 -16.25 -3.69
N VAL A 41 32.03 -15.00 -3.26
CA VAL A 41 32.58 -14.56 -1.98
C VAL A 41 31.42 -14.28 -1.04
N LYS A 42 31.25 -15.15 -0.04
CA LYS A 42 30.20 -15.00 0.98
C LYS A 42 30.82 -14.65 2.32
N VAL A 43 30.26 -13.62 2.97
CA VAL A 43 30.58 -13.28 4.35
C VAL A 43 29.53 -13.93 5.23
N SER A 44 29.98 -14.72 6.21
CA SER A 44 29.10 -15.59 7.00
C SER A 44 28.89 -15.10 8.43
N ARG A 45 29.87 -14.38 8.97
CA ARG A 45 29.83 -13.86 10.32
C ARG A 45 29.11 -12.52 10.35
N LEU A 46 28.31 -12.28 11.41
CA LEU A 46 27.82 -10.93 11.74
C LEU A 46 29.00 -9.96 11.72
N ALA A 47 29.01 -9.08 10.73
CA ALA A 47 30.07 -8.12 10.48
C ALA A 47 29.58 -6.76 10.95
N GLN A 48 30.28 -6.14 11.90
CA GLN A 48 30.12 -4.71 12.14
C GLN A 48 30.72 -3.95 10.95
N ASP A 49 30.39 -2.67 10.78
CA ASP A 49 30.85 -1.88 9.61
C ASP A 49 32.39 -1.94 9.40
N LEU A 50 33.16 -2.09 10.49
CA LEU A 50 34.62 -2.26 10.50
C LEU A 50 35.09 -3.59 9.89
N ASP A 51 34.33 -4.68 10.08
CA ASP A 51 34.69 -6.03 9.62
C ASP A 51 34.71 -6.14 8.08
N LEU A 52 34.06 -5.20 7.38
CA LEU A 52 34.09 -5.11 5.93
C LEU A 52 35.39 -4.52 5.37
N ILE A 53 36.14 -3.72 6.14
CA ILE A 53 37.32 -3.01 5.64
C ILE A 53 38.37 -3.99 5.07
N PRO A 54 38.82 -5.03 5.81
CA PRO A 54 39.81 -5.97 5.28
C PRO A 54 39.31 -6.72 4.05
N ILE A 55 38.01 -6.98 3.98
CA ILE A 55 37.36 -7.71 2.87
C ILE A 55 37.36 -6.82 1.63
N VAL A 56 36.83 -5.61 1.74
CA VAL A 56 36.75 -4.63 0.65
C VAL A 56 38.13 -4.29 0.13
N GLU A 57 39.09 -4.00 1.01
CA GLU A 57 40.47 -3.78 0.61
C GLU A 57 41.06 -4.97 -0.16
N THR A 58 40.76 -6.20 0.28
CA THR A 58 41.20 -7.44 -0.39
C THR A 58 40.58 -7.58 -1.77
N LEU A 59 39.28 -7.36 -1.90
CA LEU A 59 38.57 -7.43 -3.17
C LEU A 59 39.05 -6.39 -4.19
N LYS A 60 39.60 -5.25 -3.75
CA LYS A 60 40.23 -4.24 -4.63
C LYS A 60 41.53 -4.72 -5.27
N THR A 61 42.18 -5.76 -4.74
CA THR A 61 43.45 -6.22 -5.33
C THR A 61 43.19 -6.92 -6.67
N PRO A 62 43.91 -6.59 -7.76
CA PRO A 62 43.64 -7.16 -9.08
C PRO A 62 43.65 -8.70 -9.10
N ALA A 63 44.52 -9.31 -8.29
CA ALA A 63 44.60 -10.76 -8.13
C ALA A 63 43.29 -11.40 -7.63
N VAL A 64 42.50 -10.66 -6.85
CA VAL A 64 41.23 -11.11 -6.27
C VAL A 64 40.02 -10.61 -7.05
N ALA A 65 40.05 -9.36 -7.51
CA ALA A 65 38.98 -8.72 -8.27
C ALA A 65 38.61 -9.52 -9.55
N GLN A 66 39.58 -10.21 -10.15
CA GLN A 66 39.37 -10.95 -11.40
C GLN A 66 38.47 -12.19 -11.30
N PHE A 67 38.34 -12.80 -10.11
CA PHE A 67 37.58 -14.04 -9.96
C PHE A 67 36.25 -13.86 -9.22
N ALA A 68 36.10 -12.81 -8.39
CA ALA A 68 34.89 -12.55 -7.64
C ALA A 68 33.74 -12.08 -8.56
N ARG A 69 32.90 -13.03 -9.00
CA ARG A 69 31.73 -12.78 -9.85
C ARG A 69 30.48 -12.48 -9.03
N GLU A 70 30.41 -13.04 -7.82
CA GLU A 70 29.29 -12.85 -6.90
C GLU A 70 29.82 -12.51 -5.51
N ILE A 71 29.24 -11.51 -4.88
CA ILE A 71 29.52 -11.14 -3.50
C ILE A 71 28.22 -11.17 -2.72
N ASP A 72 28.16 -12.02 -1.69
CA ASP A 72 27.04 -12.12 -0.76
C ASP A 72 27.40 -11.49 0.59
N LEU A 73 26.80 -10.32 0.84
CA LEU A 73 26.87 -9.54 2.08
C LEU A 73 25.50 -9.52 2.79
N SER A 74 24.66 -10.52 2.54
CA SER A 74 23.30 -10.55 3.11
C SER A 74 23.31 -10.92 4.59
N GLY A 75 22.45 -10.26 5.38
CA GLY A 75 22.25 -10.62 6.80
C GLY A 75 23.39 -10.23 7.74
N LEU A 76 24.21 -9.26 7.35
CA LEU A 76 25.37 -8.81 8.14
C LEU A 76 25.05 -7.64 9.08
N ASN A 77 23.83 -7.10 9.05
CA ASN A 77 23.43 -5.90 9.80
C ASN A 77 24.18 -4.62 9.35
N LEU A 78 24.51 -4.52 8.06
CA LEU A 78 25.21 -3.35 7.50
C LEU A 78 24.36 -2.09 7.60
N GLY A 79 24.93 -1.02 8.15
CA GLY A 79 24.29 0.30 8.20
C GLY A 79 24.51 1.13 6.92
N SER A 80 24.00 2.35 6.90
CA SER A 80 24.23 3.30 5.80
C SER A 80 25.71 3.68 5.63
N ILE A 81 26.52 3.58 6.68
CA ILE A 81 27.97 3.88 6.63
C ILE A 81 28.72 2.80 5.84
N SER A 82 28.39 1.53 6.06
CA SER A 82 28.93 0.41 5.28
C SER A 82 28.71 0.54 3.77
N ALA A 83 27.67 1.27 3.35
CA ALA A 83 27.39 1.53 1.95
C ALA A 83 28.53 2.26 1.23
N LEU A 84 29.34 3.07 1.93
CA LEU A 84 30.53 3.72 1.37
C LEU A 84 31.56 2.69 0.93
N LEU A 85 31.84 1.71 1.81
CA LEU A 85 32.79 0.64 1.53
C LEU A 85 32.28 -0.26 0.40
N VAL A 86 30.98 -0.57 0.38
CA VAL A 86 30.35 -1.36 -0.69
C VAL A 86 30.37 -0.59 -2.02
N ALA A 87 30.08 0.71 -2.02
CA ALA A 87 30.13 1.56 -3.20
C ALA A 87 31.54 1.59 -3.81
N GLU A 88 32.56 1.76 -2.97
CA GLU A 88 33.95 1.76 -3.40
C GLU A 88 34.38 0.38 -3.94
N MET A 89 33.92 -0.69 -3.32
CA MET A 89 34.13 -2.07 -3.79
C MET A 89 33.52 -2.28 -5.18
N VAL A 90 32.28 -1.83 -5.39
CA VAL A 90 31.56 -1.95 -6.67
C VAL A 90 32.27 -1.21 -7.80
N GLN A 91 32.87 -0.06 -7.51
CA GLN A 91 33.66 0.70 -8.50
C GLN A 91 34.99 0.02 -8.84
N SER A 92 35.55 -0.73 -7.90
CA SER A 92 36.87 -1.37 -8.06
C SER A 92 36.81 -2.78 -8.65
N CYS A 93 35.68 -3.50 -8.46
CA CYS A 93 35.54 -4.89 -8.90
C CYS A 93 35.01 -4.97 -10.34
N SER A 94 35.92 -5.03 -11.30
CA SER A 94 35.62 -5.03 -12.74
C SER A 94 35.00 -6.32 -13.28
N PHE A 95 34.79 -7.36 -12.46
CA PHE A 95 34.19 -8.65 -12.88
C PHE A 95 32.96 -9.04 -12.05
N LEU A 96 32.53 -8.17 -11.13
CA LEU A 96 31.40 -8.41 -10.25
C LEU A 96 30.09 -8.36 -11.06
N ARG A 97 29.35 -9.46 -11.07
CA ARG A 97 28.08 -9.62 -11.79
C ARG A 97 26.87 -9.63 -10.89
N VAL A 98 27.02 -10.12 -9.67
CA VAL A 98 25.93 -10.29 -8.69
C VAL A 98 26.37 -9.72 -7.35
N LEU A 99 25.57 -8.82 -6.80
CA LEU A 99 25.78 -8.24 -5.47
C LEU A 99 24.54 -8.48 -4.60
N LEU A 100 24.68 -9.27 -3.55
CA LEU A 100 23.61 -9.57 -2.61
C LEU A 100 23.81 -8.79 -1.31
N LEU A 101 22.87 -7.90 -1.00
CA LEU A 101 22.88 -7.03 0.18
C LEU A 101 21.61 -7.19 1.01
N GLY A 102 20.91 -8.31 0.84
CA GLY A 102 19.61 -8.54 1.45
C GLY A 102 19.67 -8.56 2.98
N ARG A 103 18.58 -8.19 3.65
CA ARG A 103 18.43 -8.29 5.12
C ARG A 103 19.51 -7.49 5.88
N ASN A 104 19.76 -6.25 5.46
CA ASN A 104 20.64 -5.30 6.12
C ASN A 104 19.86 -4.05 6.57
N ALA A 105 20.55 -3.01 7.05
CA ALA A 105 19.98 -1.75 7.49
C ALA A 105 20.56 -0.56 6.70
N LEU A 106 20.73 -0.72 5.37
CA LEU A 106 21.31 0.30 4.50
C LEU A 106 20.48 1.59 4.47
N ARG A 107 19.15 1.49 4.62
CA ARG A 107 18.19 2.60 4.52
C ARG A 107 18.30 3.31 3.17
N ASP A 108 17.61 4.44 3.05
CA ASP A 108 17.53 5.22 1.81
C ASP A 108 18.89 5.71 1.32
N GLU A 109 19.72 6.23 2.22
CA GLU A 109 21.02 6.80 1.85
C GLU A 109 22.01 5.72 1.40
N GLY A 110 22.11 4.61 2.13
CA GLY A 110 23.02 3.53 1.77
C GLY A 110 22.64 2.86 0.46
N ALA A 111 21.34 2.58 0.26
CA ALA A 111 20.87 2.00 -0.99
C ALA A 111 21.09 2.94 -2.19
N SER A 112 20.80 4.23 -2.04
CA SER A 112 21.02 5.23 -3.10
C SER A 112 22.49 5.38 -3.44
N MET A 113 23.38 5.35 -2.45
CA MET A 113 24.82 5.44 -2.65
C MET A 113 25.37 4.26 -3.45
N ILE A 114 24.93 3.05 -3.13
CA ILE A 114 25.36 1.84 -3.86
C ILE A 114 24.86 1.88 -5.30
N ILE A 115 23.62 2.32 -5.53
CA ILE A 115 23.10 2.50 -6.90
C ILE A 115 23.88 3.57 -7.65
N ALA A 116 24.18 4.72 -7.02
CA ALA A 116 24.99 5.77 -7.64
C ALA A 116 26.41 5.28 -7.98
N ALA A 117 26.97 4.37 -7.18
CA ALA A 117 28.28 3.77 -7.43
C ALA A 117 28.33 2.87 -8.67
N LEU A 118 27.17 2.50 -9.23
CA LEU A 118 27.09 1.77 -10.50
C LEU A 118 27.37 2.66 -11.71
N LYS A 119 27.63 3.95 -11.52
CA LYS A 119 28.03 4.86 -12.59
C LYS A 119 29.30 4.35 -13.26
N GLY A 120 29.20 4.07 -14.56
CA GLY A 120 30.30 3.53 -15.35
C GLY A 120 30.57 2.03 -15.17
N ASN A 121 29.89 1.35 -14.23
CA ASN A 121 30.00 -0.10 -14.09
C ASN A 121 29.30 -0.81 -15.27
N ARG A 122 29.99 -1.78 -15.89
CA ARG A 122 29.55 -2.47 -17.11
C ARG A 122 29.28 -3.96 -16.92
N GLU A 123 29.44 -4.49 -15.71
CA GLU A 123 29.37 -5.94 -15.47
C GLU A 123 28.29 -6.33 -14.46
N LEU A 124 27.94 -5.45 -13.52
CA LEU A 124 26.96 -5.77 -12.48
C LEU A 124 25.57 -5.93 -13.10
N SER A 125 25.12 -7.18 -13.16
CA SER A 125 23.87 -7.59 -13.78
C SER A 125 22.73 -7.75 -12.79
N LYS A 126 23.04 -8.03 -11.52
CA LYS A 126 22.05 -8.27 -10.47
C LYS A 126 22.45 -7.58 -9.18
N ILE A 127 21.49 -6.88 -8.59
CA ILE A 127 21.62 -6.34 -7.23
C ILE A 127 20.40 -6.69 -6.39
N ASP A 128 20.66 -7.22 -5.19
CA ASP A 128 19.62 -7.57 -4.23
C ASP A 128 19.67 -6.65 -3.01
N LEU A 129 18.65 -5.79 -2.90
CA LEU A 129 18.46 -4.84 -1.82
C LEU A 129 17.21 -5.20 -0.97
N ARG A 130 16.80 -6.48 -0.95
CA ARG A 130 15.65 -6.91 -0.16
C ARG A 130 15.82 -6.58 1.32
N SER A 131 14.75 -6.20 2.00
CA SER A 131 14.75 -5.99 3.46
C SER A 131 15.86 -5.08 3.96
N ASN A 132 15.98 -3.89 3.36
CA ASN A 132 16.96 -2.84 3.72
C ASN A 132 16.33 -1.59 4.34
N ARG A 133 15.03 -1.64 4.64
CA ARG A 133 14.24 -0.50 5.17
C ARG A 133 14.25 0.71 4.24
N ILE A 134 14.23 0.47 2.92
CA ILE A 134 14.16 1.53 1.91
C ILE A 134 12.72 2.06 1.87
N SER A 135 12.55 3.37 2.07
CA SER A 135 11.28 4.08 2.03
C SER A 135 10.92 4.51 0.61
N SER A 136 9.73 5.08 0.42
CA SER A 136 9.35 5.71 -0.86
C SER A 136 10.30 6.84 -1.28
N ALA A 137 10.88 7.59 -0.34
CA ALA A 137 11.81 8.67 -0.64
C ALA A 137 13.13 8.10 -1.22
N GLY A 138 13.65 7.04 -0.59
CA GLY A 138 14.79 6.29 -1.12
C GLY A 138 14.50 5.67 -2.49
N ALA A 139 13.32 5.06 -2.67
CA ALA A 139 12.90 4.50 -3.95
C ALA A 139 12.85 5.56 -5.07
N LEU A 140 12.30 6.75 -4.79
CA LEU A 140 12.28 7.88 -5.74
C LEU A 140 13.70 8.35 -6.10
N LYS A 141 14.61 8.43 -5.12
CA LYS A 141 16.02 8.80 -5.34
C LYS A 141 16.73 7.75 -6.21
N ILE A 142 16.54 6.47 -5.90
CA ILE A 142 17.07 5.35 -6.69
C ILE A 142 16.49 5.37 -8.12
N ALA A 143 15.19 5.61 -8.28
CA ALA A 143 14.57 5.65 -9.59
C ALA A 143 15.18 6.76 -10.47
N ARG A 144 15.41 7.95 -9.91
CA ARG A 144 16.10 9.05 -10.60
C ARG A 144 17.54 8.67 -10.99
N LEU A 145 18.28 8.03 -10.09
CA LEU A 145 19.64 7.56 -10.39
C LEU A 145 19.64 6.54 -11.53
N LEU A 146 18.69 5.60 -11.53
CA LEU A 146 18.58 4.59 -12.59
C LEU A 146 18.12 5.16 -13.94
N GLN A 147 17.56 6.37 -13.98
CA GLN A 147 17.27 7.09 -15.23
C GLN A 147 18.56 7.64 -15.89
N GLU A 148 19.64 7.83 -15.13
CA GLU A 148 20.93 8.23 -15.70
C GLU A 148 21.50 7.10 -16.57
N LYS A 149 21.82 7.41 -17.83
CA LYS A 149 22.24 6.41 -18.83
C LYS A 149 23.53 5.67 -18.48
N ASP A 150 24.36 6.22 -17.60
CA ASP A 150 25.63 5.65 -17.19
C ASP A 150 25.56 4.89 -15.86
N VAL A 151 24.43 4.92 -15.16
CA VAL A 151 24.22 4.18 -13.91
C VAL A 151 23.62 2.80 -14.22
N GLY A 152 24.34 1.74 -13.82
CA GLY A 152 23.82 0.37 -13.86
C GLY A 152 23.48 -0.11 -15.27
N ARG A 153 24.33 0.16 -16.26
CA ARG A 153 24.09 -0.19 -17.68
C ARG A 153 23.86 -1.67 -17.93
N ALA A 154 24.52 -2.51 -17.14
CA ALA A 154 24.45 -3.97 -17.26
C ALA A 154 23.35 -4.61 -16.39
N LEU A 155 22.64 -3.82 -15.56
CA LEU A 155 21.61 -4.36 -14.68
C LEU A 155 20.48 -4.98 -15.49
N ASN A 156 20.22 -6.25 -15.23
CA ASN A 156 19.11 -7.02 -15.76
C ASN A 156 18.11 -7.39 -14.66
N GLU A 157 18.54 -7.40 -13.39
CA GLU A 157 17.72 -7.81 -12.27
C GLU A 157 17.96 -6.93 -11.03
N VAL A 158 16.87 -6.44 -10.42
CA VAL A 158 16.92 -5.70 -9.17
C VAL A 158 15.85 -6.21 -8.19
N VAL A 159 16.26 -6.51 -6.96
CA VAL A 159 15.36 -7.02 -5.91
C VAL A 159 15.18 -5.97 -4.81
N PHE A 160 13.94 -5.53 -4.61
CA PHE A 160 13.52 -4.58 -3.57
C PHE A 160 12.46 -5.16 -2.63
N VAL A 161 12.34 -6.49 -2.60
CA VAL A 161 11.35 -7.23 -1.81
C VAL A 161 11.42 -6.86 -0.32
N ASN A 162 10.27 -6.77 0.34
CA ASN A 162 10.12 -6.52 1.78
C ASN A 162 10.87 -5.27 2.27
N ASN A 163 10.78 -4.16 1.55
CA ASN A 163 11.19 -2.83 2.02
C ASN A 163 9.98 -2.05 2.55
N HIS A 164 10.12 -0.74 2.80
CA HIS A 164 9.07 0.14 3.33
C HIS A 164 8.57 1.12 2.26
N MET A 165 8.47 0.65 1.02
CA MET A 165 7.97 1.48 -0.08
C MET A 165 6.44 1.52 -0.05
N MET A 166 5.88 2.74 -0.07
CA MET A 166 4.48 2.95 -0.42
C MET A 166 4.30 2.85 -1.93
N GLN A 167 3.04 2.91 -2.38
CA GLN A 167 2.67 2.81 -3.79
C GLN A 167 3.51 3.74 -4.71
N GLN A 168 3.74 5.00 -4.33
CA GLN A 168 4.57 5.92 -5.12
C GLN A 168 6.00 5.41 -5.36
N GLY A 169 6.62 4.80 -4.35
CA GLY A 169 7.98 4.25 -4.47
C GLY A 169 8.01 3.00 -5.34
N VAL A 170 7.01 2.13 -5.18
CA VAL A 170 6.84 0.92 -5.99
C VAL A 170 6.64 1.29 -7.47
N ASP A 171 5.77 2.27 -7.75
CA ASP A 171 5.49 2.73 -9.11
C ASP A 171 6.73 3.36 -9.76
N ALA A 172 7.44 4.24 -9.04
CA ALA A 172 8.64 4.90 -9.55
C ALA A 172 9.74 3.91 -9.94
N ILE A 173 9.96 2.87 -9.12
CA ILE A 173 10.94 1.81 -9.42
C ILE A 173 10.43 0.93 -10.58
N SER A 174 9.14 0.60 -10.60
CA SER A 174 8.56 -0.22 -11.67
C SER A 174 8.69 0.48 -13.03
N GLU A 175 8.36 1.77 -13.10
CA GLU A 175 8.40 2.57 -14.33
C GLU A 175 9.83 2.66 -14.89
N VAL A 176 10.82 2.99 -14.05
CA VAL A 176 12.21 3.06 -14.53
C VAL A 176 12.72 1.68 -14.96
N CYS A 177 12.40 0.61 -14.22
CA CYS A 177 12.81 -0.74 -14.56
C CYS A 177 12.14 -1.22 -15.86
N GLU A 178 10.86 -0.94 -16.08
CA GLU A 178 10.15 -1.26 -17.32
C GLU A 178 10.76 -0.53 -18.51
N SER A 179 11.02 0.78 -18.39
CA SER A 179 11.64 1.57 -19.46
C SER A 179 13.03 1.06 -19.87
N ARG A 180 13.75 0.47 -18.90
CA ARG A 180 15.10 -0.09 -19.08
C ARG A 180 15.12 -1.61 -19.29
N LYS A 181 13.96 -2.27 -19.33
CA LYS A 181 13.83 -3.74 -19.44
C LYS A 181 14.59 -4.51 -18.34
N ILE A 182 14.60 -3.96 -17.13
CA ILE A 182 15.20 -4.56 -15.93
C ILE A 182 14.11 -5.37 -15.22
N ALA A 183 14.36 -6.65 -14.96
CA ALA A 183 13.50 -7.46 -14.12
C ALA A 183 13.50 -6.92 -12.69
N VAL A 184 12.32 -6.68 -12.12
CA VAL A 184 12.18 -6.04 -10.81
C VAL A 184 11.27 -6.85 -9.89
N TYR A 185 11.70 -7.03 -8.64
CA TYR A 185 10.94 -7.74 -7.61
C TYR A 185 10.62 -6.81 -6.44
N LEU A 186 9.34 -6.48 -6.27
CA LEU A 186 8.84 -5.48 -5.30
C LEU A 186 7.88 -6.06 -4.26
N ASP A 187 7.71 -7.38 -4.24
CA ASP A 187 6.76 -8.04 -3.35
C ASP A 187 7.02 -7.70 -1.88
N GLY A 188 5.95 -7.64 -1.09
CA GLY A 188 6.06 -7.44 0.35
C GLY A 188 6.04 -5.98 0.83
N ASN A 189 6.32 -5.01 -0.04
CA ASN A 189 6.35 -3.58 0.33
C ASN A 189 4.99 -3.04 0.82
N LEU A 190 3.88 -3.52 0.24
CA LEU A 190 2.53 -3.03 0.53
C LEU A 190 1.76 -3.88 1.56
N VAL A 191 2.36 -4.96 2.09
CA VAL A 191 1.67 -5.94 2.96
C VAL A 191 0.99 -5.26 4.15
N MET A 192 1.72 -4.39 4.86
CA MET A 192 1.19 -3.74 6.05
C MET A 192 -0.04 -2.87 5.72
N ALA A 193 0.03 -2.08 4.65
CA ALA A 193 -1.09 -1.24 4.23
C ALA A 193 -2.30 -2.09 3.84
N GLU A 194 -2.11 -3.17 3.06
CA GLU A 194 -3.19 -4.07 2.66
C GLU A 194 -3.83 -4.80 3.86
N VAL A 195 -3.03 -5.24 4.83
CA VAL A 195 -3.52 -5.85 6.08
C VAL A 195 -4.34 -4.85 6.90
N LEU A 196 -3.84 -3.63 7.09
CA LEU A 196 -4.57 -2.60 7.83
C LEU A 196 -5.86 -2.17 7.13
N ASN A 197 -5.84 -2.03 5.81
CA ASN A 197 -7.04 -1.76 5.02
C ASN A 197 -8.09 -2.88 5.17
N SER A 198 -7.63 -4.15 5.15
CA SER A 198 -8.50 -5.31 5.34
C SER A 198 -9.09 -5.38 6.75
N LEU A 199 -8.28 -5.08 7.77
CA LEU A 199 -8.70 -5.10 9.17
C LEU A 199 -9.73 -4.02 9.47
N THR A 200 -9.52 -2.78 9.03
CA THR A 200 -10.48 -1.69 9.27
C THR A 200 -11.85 -2.04 8.69
N HIS A 201 -11.93 -2.39 7.41
CA HIS A 201 -13.23 -2.74 6.81
C HIS A 201 -13.75 -4.13 7.19
N GLY A 202 -12.88 -5.07 7.60
CA GLY A 202 -13.31 -6.33 8.21
C GLY A 202 -14.01 -6.13 9.54
N THR A 203 -13.48 -5.26 10.41
CA THR A 203 -14.18 -4.88 11.65
C THR A 203 -15.48 -4.12 11.35
N GLY A 204 -15.47 -3.24 10.35
CA GLY A 204 -16.67 -2.57 9.85
C GLY A 204 -17.74 -3.55 9.35
N LEU A 205 -17.34 -4.63 8.65
CA LEU A 205 -18.26 -5.66 8.17
C LEU A 205 -18.93 -6.42 9.33
N VAL A 206 -18.14 -6.89 10.30
CA VAL A 206 -18.69 -7.59 11.47
C VAL A 206 -19.66 -6.69 12.23
N ALA A 207 -19.27 -5.43 12.46
CA ALA A 207 -20.14 -4.43 13.09
C ALA A 207 -21.41 -4.20 12.27
N ALA A 208 -21.31 -4.06 10.94
CA ALA A 208 -22.46 -3.83 10.06
C ALA A 208 -23.44 -5.02 10.04
N ILE A 209 -22.95 -6.26 10.10
CA ILE A 209 -23.81 -7.45 10.17
C ILE A 209 -24.58 -7.48 11.49
N ILE A 210 -23.89 -7.31 12.63
CA ILE A 210 -24.52 -7.35 13.96
C ILE A 210 -25.50 -6.17 14.12
N ALA A 211 -25.04 -4.96 13.82
CA ALA A 211 -25.84 -3.76 13.95
C ALA A 211 -27.02 -3.74 12.95
N GLY A 212 -26.80 -4.19 11.71
CA GLY A 212 -27.84 -4.33 10.70
C GLY A 212 -28.91 -5.34 11.09
N ALA A 213 -28.51 -6.51 11.59
CA ALA A 213 -29.47 -7.51 12.10
C ALA A 213 -30.31 -6.95 13.25
N SER A 214 -29.66 -6.29 14.22
CA SER A 214 -30.35 -5.63 15.34
C SER A 214 -31.33 -4.54 14.87
N MET A 215 -30.97 -3.74 13.86
CA MET A 215 -31.87 -2.71 13.31
C MET A 215 -33.08 -3.34 12.60
N ILE A 216 -32.88 -4.44 11.88
CA ILE A 216 -33.97 -5.15 11.18
C ILE A 216 -34.92 -5.79 12.20
N GLU A 217 -34.41 -6.44 13.23
CA GLU A 217 -35.21 -7.02 14.32
C GLU A 217 -36.03 -5.95 15.04
N GLU A 218 -35.41 -4.80 15.36
CA GLU A 218 -36.13 -3.68 15.97
C GLU A 218 -37.23 -3.14 15.03
N ALA A 219 -36.95 -3.00 13.73
CA ALA A 219 -37.93 -2.55 12.75
C ALA A 219 -39.12 -3.51 12.62
N ASP A 220 -38.88 -4.82 12.71
CA ASP A 220 -39.91 -5.85 12.68
C ASP A 220 -40.74 -5.86 13.98
N SER A 221 -40.08 -5.80 15.14
CA SER A 221 -40.75 -5.75 16.45
C SER A 221 -41.71 -4.56 16.60
N ARG A 222 -41.42 -3.45 15.90
CA ARG A 222 -42.24 -2.24 15.86
C ARG A 222 -43.32 -2.26 14.79
N ALA A 223 -43.39 -3.32 13.98
CA ALA A 223 -44.29 -3.45 12.85
C ALA A 223 -44.27 -2.21 11.94
N LEU A 224 -43.08 -1.74 11.57
CA LEU A 224 -42.95 -0.56 10.71
C LEU A 224 -43.65 -0.79 9.36
N PRO A 225 -44.22 0.26 8.73
CA PRO A 225 -44.81 0.14 7.40
C PRO A 225 -43.86 -0.50 6.40
N LEU A 226 -44.38 -1.38 5.53
CA LEU A 226 -43.59 -2.20 4.62
C LEU A 226 -42.59 -1.38 3.76
N GLN A 227 -42.98 -0.19 3.31
CA GLN A 227 -42.12 0.70 2.53
C GLN A 227 -40.90 1.16 3.33
N LEU A 228 -41.07 1.47 4.62
CA LEU A 228 -39.98 1.90 5.50
C LEU A 228 -39.13 0.71 5.95
N TYR A 229 -39.74 -0.44 6.21
CA TYR A 229 -38.99 -1.67 6.48
C TYR A 229 -38.04 -2.02 5.32
N ARG A 230 -38.54 -1.96 4.07
CA ARG A 230 -37.72 -2.22 2.87
C ARG A 230 -36.57 -1.24 2.72
N SER A 231 -36.75 0.05 3.06
CA SER A 231 -35.67 1.02 2.96
C SER A 231 -34.55 0.79 3.98
N ILE A 232 -34.89 0.31 5.17
CA ILE A 232 -33.93 -0.12 6.19
C ILE A 232 -33.13 -1.32 5.70
N VAL A 233 -33.80 -2.34 5.13
CA VAL A 233 -33.12 -3.51 4.54
C VAL A 233 -32.15 -3.09 3.44
N ILE A 234 -32.56 -2.19 2.54
CA ILE A 234 -31.69 -1.64 1.48
C ILE A 234 -30.44 -0.98 2.07
N PHE A 235 -30.59 -0.17 3.13
CA PHE A 235 -29.48 0.47 3.82
C PHE A 235 -28.55 -0.56 4.48
N CYS A 236 -29.07 -1.53 5.22
CA CYS A 236 -28.26 -2.55 5.89
C CYS A 236 -27.50 -3.43 4.90
N VAL A 237 -28.14 -3.85 3.80
CA VAL A 237 -27.51 -4.67 2.76
C VAL A 237 -26.43 -3.87 2.03
N SER A 238 -26.68 -2.62 1.64
CA SER A 238 -25.67 -1.80 0.97
C SER A 238 -24.46 -1.54 1.86
N LEU A 239 -24.67 -1.35 3.17
CA LEU A 239 -23.62 -1.19 4.17
C LEU A 239 -22.74 -2.45 4.28
N CYS A 240 -23.37 -3.63 4.38
CA CYS A 240 -22.65 -4.90 4.39
C CYS A 240 -21.88 -5.14 3.09
N CYS A 241 -22.51 -4.88 1.94
CA CYS A 241 -21.88 -5.00 0.63
C CYS A 241 -20.64 -4.09 0.50
N MET A 242 -20.70 -2.86 1.01
CA MET A 242 -19.56 -1.94 0.98
C MET A 242 -18.38 -2.46 1.80
N PHE A 243 -18.61 -2.78 3.08
CA PHE A 243 -17.52 -3.31 3.91
C PHE A 243 -16.99 -4.66 3.44
N ALA A 244 -17.86 -5.56 2.97
CA ALA A 244 -17.46 -6.86 2.46
C ALA A 244 -16.59 -6.74 1.20
N SER A 245 -17.06 -5.97 0.22
CA SER A 245 -16.34 -5.80 -1.05
C SER A 245 -14.94 -5.22 -0.83
N SER A 246 -14.83 -4.23 0.05
CA SER A 246 -13.55 -3.60 0.40
C SER A 246 -12.63 -4.50 1.22
N CYS A 247 -13.17 -5.19 2.23
CA CYS A 247 -12.42 -6.15 3.03
C CYS A 247 -11.83 -7.25 2.16
N PHE A 248 -12.62 -7.83 1.25
CA PHE A 248 -12.15 -8.87 0.35
C PHE A 248 -11.14 -8.35 -0.67
N TYR A 249 -11.36 -7.17 -1.25
CA TYR A 249 -10.40 -6.58 -2.19
C TYR A 249 -8.99 -6.48 -1.59
N HIS A 250 -8.89 -5.96 -0.36
CA HIS A 250 -7.62 -5.81 0.34
C HIS A 250 -7.09 -7.14 0.90
N SER A 251 -7.94 -8.09 1.28
CA SER A 251 -7.51 -9.40 1.80
C SER A 251 -6.89 -10.28 0.72
N PHE A 252 -7.37 -10.15 -0.52
CA PHE A 252 -6.86 -10.91 -1.67
C PHE A 252 -5.64 -10.25 -2.33
N PHE A 253 -4.86 -9.45 -1.59
CA PHE A 253 -3.67 -8.76 -2.12
C PHE A 253 -2.56 -9.69 -2.63
N ARG A 254 -2.55 -10.97 -2.18
CA ARG A 254 -1.69 -12.06 -2.69
C ARG A 254 -2.44 -13.09 -3.54
N GLY A 255 -3.73 -12.88 -3.81
CA GLY A 255 -4.58 -13.80 -4.55
C GLY A 255 -4.37 -13.77 -6.06
N ALA A 256 -5.13 -14.60 -6.79
CA ALA A 256 -5.12 -14.62 -8.25
C ALA A 256 -5.49 -13.24 -8.83
N LYS A 257 -4.70 -12.75 -9.80
CA LYS A 257 -4.87 -11.41 -10.42
C LYS A 257 -6.30 -11.16 -10.91
N GLY A 258 -6.96 -12.17 -11.49
CA GLY A 258 -8.34 -12.07 -11.96
C GLY A 258 -9.35 -11.80 -10.84
N ALA A 259 -9.24 -12.51 -9.72
CA ALA A 259 -10.12 -12.31 -8.57
C ALA A 259 -9.93 -10.92 -7.94
N LYS A 260 -8.67 -10.46 -7.80
CA LYS A 260 -8.36 -9.12 -7.25
C LYS A 260 -8.98 -8.01 -8.10
N GLU A 261 -8.96 -8.12 -9.42
CA GLU A 261 -9.57 -7.12 -10.32
C GLU A 261 -11.11 -7.08 -10.20
N ILE A 262 -11.77 -8.24 -10.05
CA ILE A 262 -13.22 -8.28 -9.83
C ILE A 262 -13.57 -7.63 -8.49
N LEU A 263 -12.87 -7.99 -7.42
CA LEU A 263 -13.09 -7.43 -6.09
C LEU A 263 -12.83 -5.92 -6.05
N LYS A 264 -11.84 -5.43 -6.80
CA LYS A 264 -11.57 -4.00 -6.98
C LYS A 264 -12.75 -3.26 -7.63
N VAL A 265 -13.38 -3.87 -8.62
CA VAL A 265 -14.57 -3.31 -9.27
C VAL A 265 -15.73 -3.28 -8.28
N MET A 266 -15.96 -4.36 -7.54
CA MET A 266 -17.01 -4.43 -6.52
C MET A 266 -16.81 -3.38 -5.42
N ASP A 267 -15.59 -3.21 -4.92
CA ASP A 267 -15.21 -2.21 -3.92
C ASP A 267 -15.59 -0.79 -4.40
N HIS A 268 -15.23 -0.44 -5.62
CA HIS A 268 -15.60 0.87 -6.19
C HIS A 268 -17.11 1.04 -6.39
N CYS A 269 -17.82 0.01 -6.89
CA CYS A 269 -19.26 0.07 -7.13
C CYS A 269 -20.04 0.22 -5.82
N SER A 270 -19.58 -0.44 -4.76
CA SER A 270 -20.26 -0.50 -3.48
C SER A 270 -20.37 0.86 -2.77
N ILE A 271 -19.43 1.78 -3.02
CA ILE A 271 -19.48 3.16 -2.50
C ILE A 271 -20.74 3.87 -3.01
N PHE A 272 -21.01 3.78 -4.31
CA PHE A 272 -22.20 4.40 -4.91
C PHE A 272 -23.49 3.74 -4.42
N LEU A 273 -23.48 2.41 -4.28
CA LEU A 273 -24.61 1.66 -3.74
C LEU A 273 -24.91 2.07 -2.28
N LEU A 274 -23.88 2.24 -1.45
CA LEU A 274 -24.04 2.67 -0.06
C LEU A 274 -24.62 4.08 0.03
N ILE A 275 -24.13 5.04 -0.76
CA ILE A 275 -24.67 6.40 -0.77
C ILE A 275 -26.16 6.39 -1.15
N ALA A 276 -26.57 5.61 -2.16
CA ALA A 276 -27.99 5.48 -2.48
C ALA A 276 -28.79 4.80 -1.35
N GLY A 277 -28.20 3.79 -0.71
CA GLY A 277 -28.78 3.09 0.42
C GLY A 277 -28.98 3.98 1.66
N THR A 278 -28.05 4.88 1.97
CA THR A 278 -28.17 5.80 3.13
C THR A 278 -29.27 6.84 2.94
N TYR A 279 -29.52 7.28 1.71
CA TYR A 279 -30.61 8.21 1.39
C TYR A 279 -31.98 7.56 1.55
N THR A 280 -32.11 6.30 1.17
CA THR A 280 -33.40 5.62 1.00
C THR A 280 -34.29 5.67 2.26
N PRO A 281 -33.85 5.29 3.48
CA PRO A 281 -34.68 5.38 4.68
C PRO A 281 -34.97 6.83 5.10
N ILE A 282 -34.03 7.74 4.90
CA ILE A 282 -34.18 9.15 5.25
C ILE A 282 -35.24 9.83 4.37
N LEU A 283 -35.20 9.59 3.06
CA LEU A 283 -36.17 10.15 2.13
C LEU A 283 -37.57 9.62 2.43
N LEU A 284 -37.74 8.31 2.59
CA LEU A 284 -39.07 7.72 2.81
C LEU A 284 -39.67 8.06 4.18
N LYS A 285 -38.85 8.36 5.19
CA LYS A 285 -39.33 8.80 6.51
C LYS A 285 -39.72 10.28 6.55
N PHE A 286 -38.89 11.17 6.00
CA PHE A 286 -39.02 12.62 6.27
C PHE A 286 -39.45 13.46 5.06
N ILE A 287 -39.23 12.99 3.82
CA ILE A 287 -39.51 13.79 2.62
C ILE A 287 -40.65 13.19 1.79
N TRP A 288 -40.57 11.89 1.51
CA TRP A 288 -41.50 11.10 0.72
C TRP A 288 -42.35 10.17 1.62
N SER A 289 -42.87 10.75 2.71
CA SER A 289 -43.78 10.06 3.62
C SER A 289 -45.23 10.21 3.16
N PRO A 290 -46.14 9.26 3.47
CA PRO A 290 -47.58 9.41 3.26
C PRO A 290 -48.18 10.69 3.86
N GLU A 291 -47.53 11.27 4.87
CA GLU A 291 -47.92 12.55 5.48
C GLU A 291 -47.74 13.76 4.52
N HIS A 292 -46.98 13.58 3.44
CA HIS A 292 -46.65 14.62 2.48
C HIS A 292 -46.86 14.16 1.02
N PRO A 293 -48.07 13.72 0.66
CA PRO A 293 -48.33 12.98 -0.58
C PRO A 293 -48.08 13.78 -1.87
N HIS A 294 -48.10 15.12 -1.79
CA HIS A 294 -47.90 16.01 -2.94
C HIS A 294 -46.46 16.51 -3.12
N SER A 295 -45.51 16.08 -2.29
CA SER A 295 -44.12 16.54 -2.41
C SER A 295 -43.40 15.80 -3.54
N LEU A 296 -43.10 16.50 -4.64
CA LEU A 296 -42.27 15.95 -5.73
C LEU A 296 -40.78 15.86 -5.38
N VAL A 297 -40.34 16.54 -4.32
CA VAL A 297 -38.93 16.62 -3.92
C VAL A 297 -38.39 15.23 -3.53
N GLY A 298 -39.16 14.47 -2.76
CA GLY A 298 -38.78 13.13 -2.29
C GLY A 298 -38.54 12.13 -3.42
N PRO A 299 -39.53 11.89 -4.31
CA PRO A 299 -39.35 11.04 -5.49
C PRO A 299 -38.22 11.52 -6.41
N THR A 300 -38.15 12.83 -6.67
CA THR A 300 -37.12 13.40 -7.56
C THR A 300 -35.72 13.11 -7.03
N LEU A 301 -35.49 13.37 -5.74
CA LEU A 301 -34.19 13.16 -5.11
C LEU A 301 -33.86 11.66 -5.03
N PHE A 302 -34.84 10.80 -4.75
CA PHE A 302 -34.65 9.34 -4.74
C PHE A 302 -34.16 8.82 -6.10
N TYR A 303 -34.90 9.10 -7.18
CA TYR A 303 -34.54 8.63 -8.52
C TYR A 303 -33.25 9.28 -9.03
N LEU A 304 -32.99 10.54 -8.68
CA LEU A 304 -31.73 11.21 -9.05
C LEU A 304 -30.53 10.53 -8.39
N VAL A 305 -30.58 10.25 -7.09
CA VAL A 305 -29.48 9.59 -6.35
C VAL A 305 -29.25 8.17 -6.87
N TRP A 306 -30.30 7.39 -7.07
CA TRP A 306 -30.18 6.03 -7.63
C TRP A 306 -29.71 6.03 -9.09
N GLY A 307 -30.14 7.01 -9.90
CA GLY A 307 -29.66 7.20 -11.26
C GLY A 307 -28.17 7.53 -11.32
N LEU A 308 -27.70 8.45 -10.47
CA LEU A 308 -26.28 8.76 -10.33
C LEU A 308 -25.48 7.56 -9.79
N ALA A 309 -26.07 6.75 -8.89
CA ALA A 309 -25.44 5.54 -8.40
C ALA A 309 -25.24 4.53 -9.53
N LEU A 310 -26.24 4.36 -10.41
CA LEU A 310 -26.13 3.52 -11.60
C LEU A 310 -25.04 4.03 -12.55
N VAL A 311 -24.95 5.35 -12.77
CA VAL A 311 -23.83 5.96 -13.53
C VAL A 311 -22.49 5.63 -12.88
N GLY A 312 -22.36 5.78 -11.55
CA GLY A 312 -21.13 5.46 -10.82
C GLY A 312 -20.73 3.98 -10.92
N ILE A 313 -21.71 3.08 -10.81
CA ILE A 313 -21.52 1.62 -10.92
C ILE A 313 -21.09 1.24 -12.34
N THR A 314 -21.83 1.68 -13.36
CA THR A 314 -21.52 1.37 -14.77
C THR A 314 -20.15 1.88 -15.19
N MET A 315 -19.80 3.09 -14.74
CA MET A 315 -18.48 3.69 -14.94
C MET A 315 -17.36 2.88 -14.25
N SER A 316 -17.62 2.33 -13.06
CA SER A 316 -16.64 1.55 -12.29
C SER A 316 -16.50 0.11 -12.81
N ALA A 317 -17.58 -0.46 -13.35
CA ALA A 317 -17.65 -1.80 -13.92
C ALA A 317 -16.99 -1.93 -15.31
N ARG A 318 -16.44 -0.84 -15.87
CA ARG A 318 -15.78 -0.82 -17.19
C ARG A 318 -16.70 -1.24 -18.36
N LEU A 319 -18.02 -1.05 -18.21
CA LEU A 319 -19.00 -1.50 -19.20
C LEU A 319 -18.89 -0.77 -20.56
N PHE A 320 -18.34 0.45 -20.57
CA PHE A 320 -18.22 1.29 -21.77
C PHE A 320 -16.78 1.44 -22.30
N GLY A 321 -15.84 0.60 -21.84
CA GLY A 321 -14.48 0.57 -22.37
C GLY A 321 -13.40 0.30 -21.33
N LYS A 322 -12.14 0.15 -21.79
CA LYS A 322 -10.97 -0.10 -20.93
C LYS A 322 -10.58 1.08 -20.01
N TYR A 323 -11.18 2.26 -20.20
CA TYR A 323 -10.83 3.44 -19.44
C TYR A 323 -11.43 3.40 -18.04
N THR A 324 -10.62 3.07 -17.03
CA THR A 324 -10.98 3.31 -15.63
C THR A 324 -10.85 4.79 -15.31
N PRO A 325 -11.93 5.45 -14.83
CA PRO A 325 -11.85 6.84 -14.41
C PRO A 325 -10.78 7.04 -13.34
N SER A 326 -10.27 8.26 -13.24
CA SER A 326 -9.36 8.59 -12.15
C SER A 326 -10.05 8.49 -10.79
N ARG A 327 -9.25 8.31 -9.74
CA ARG A 327 -9.72 8.31 -8.34
C ARG A 327 -10.49 9.60 -8.01
N LYS A 328 -10.06 10.73 -8.57
CA LYS A 328 -10.67 12.06 -8.41
C LYS A 328 -12.06 12.14 -9.03
N VAL A 329 -12.27 11.57 -10.22
CA VAL A 329 -13.58 11.57 -10.89
C VAL A 329 -14.60 10.76 -10.07
N ARG A 330 -14.23 9.56 -9.61
CA ARG A 330 -15.11 8.76 -8.74
C ARG A 330 -15.43 9.47 -7.43
N ALA A 331 -14.43 10.05 -6.78
CA ALA A 331 -14.63 10.82 -5.55
C ALA A 331 -15.54 12.04 -5.77
N GLY A 332 -15.36 12.75 -6.89
CA GLY A 332 -16.20 13.90 -7.26
C GLY A 332 -17.66 13.50 -7.45
N LEU A 333 -17.92 12.43 -8.21
CA LEU A 333 -19.28 11.92 -8.39
C LEU A 333 -19.92 11.48 -7.06
N ALA A 334 -19.16 10.77 -6.22
CA ALA A 334 -19.63 10.35 -4.89
C ALA A 334 -19.96 11.55 -3.99
N LEU A 335 -19.12 12.60 -3.99
CA LEU A 335 -19.38 13.84 -3.26
C LEU A 335 -20.61 14.58 -3.77
N ILE A 336 -20.73 14.75 -5.09
CA ILE A 336 -21.93 15.37 -5.69
C ILE A 336 -23.17 14.61 -5.22
N MET A 337 -23.16 13.29 -5.33
CA MET A 337 -24.28 12.44 -4.95
C MET A 337 -24.61 12.54 -3.46
N GLY A 338 -23.60 12.49 -2.59
CA GLY A 338 -23.76 12.55 -1.13
C GLY A 338 -24.16 13.92 -0.58
N TRP A 339 -23.94 14.99 -1.34
CA TRP A 339 -24.35 16.35 -0.95
C TRP A 339 -25.66 16.82 -1.60
N LEU A 340 -26.29 16.03 -2.49
CA LEU A 340 -27.58 16.40 -3.12
C LEU A 340 -28.68 16.73 -2.10
N ILE A 341 -28.61 16.19 -0.89
CA ILE A 341 -29.58 16.43 0.17
C ILE A 341 -29.61 17.91 0.61
N ILE A 342 -28.53 18.67 0.38
CA ILE A 342 -28.44 20.09 0.77
C ILE A 342 -29.48 20.95 0.05
N PHE A 343 -29.88 20.59 -1.17
CA PHE A 343 -30.96 21.27 -1.90
C PHE A 343 -32.31 21.13 -1.20
N SER A 344 -32.45 20.14 -0.31
CA SER A 344 -33.63 19.91 0.51
C SER A 344 -33.45 20.35 1.97
N ILE A 345 -32.39 21.11 2.31
CA ILE A 345 -32.07 21.45 3.70
C ILE A 345 -33.21 22.19 4.41
N ARG A 346 -33.96 23.03 3.69
CA ARG A 346 -35.10 23.77 4.26
C ARG A 346 -36.23 22.83 4.69
N LEU A 347 -36.50 21.79 3.89
CA LEU A 347 -37.48 20.76 4.23
C LEU A 347 -36.96 19.91 5.39
N LEU A 348 -35.68 19.54 5.36
CA LEU A 348 -35.08 18.75 6.44
C LEU A 348 -35.14 19.48 7.78
N TRP A 349 -34.81 20.78 7.80
CA TRP A 349 -34.88 21.61 9.01
C TRP A 349 -36.29 21.65 9.62
N GLN A 350 -37.32 21.64 8.78
CA GLN A 350 -38.72 21.70 9.22
C GLN A 350 -39.26 20.33 9.68
N ARG A 351 -38.69 19.23 9.18
CA ARG A 351 -39.29 17.88 9.32
C ARG A 351 -38.45 16.92 10.16
N MET A 352 -37.20 17.25 10.44
CA MET A 352 -36.30 16.43 11.25
C MET A 352 -36.03 17.06 12.61
N PRO A 353 -35.92 16.26 13.68
CA PRO A 353 -35.38 16.72 14.94
C PRO A 353 -33.95 17.31 14.77
N PRO A 354 -33.57 18.38 15.50
CA PRO A 354 -32.25 18.98 15.38
C PRO A 354 -31.08 18.02 15.59
N ARG A 355 -31.23 17.06 16.53
CA ARG A 355 -30.20 16.04 16.79
C ARG A 355 -30.04 15.05 15.62
N CYS A 356 -31.13 14.71 14.93
CA CYS A 356 -31.10 13.91 13.70
C CYS A 356 -30.29 14.62 12.61
N LEU A 357 -30.56 15.92 12.41
CA LEU A 357 -29.83 16.74 11.45
C LEU A 357 -28.35 16.84 11.80
N LEU A 358 -28.02 16.97 13.08
CA LEU A 358 -26.65 17.00 13.56
C LEU A 358 -25.91 15.69 13.24
N LEU A 359 -26.46 14.53 13.59
CA LEU A 359 -25.84 13.24 13.30
C LEU A 359 -25.68 13.01 11.79
N LEU A 360 -26.71 13.33 11.00
CA LEU A 360 -26.66 13.24 9.54
C LEU A 360 -25.57 14.14 8.96
N SER A 361 -25.46 15.38 9.44
CA SER A 361 -24.47 16.34 8.99
C SER A 361 -23.05 15.93 9.37
N LEU A 362 -22.85 15.46 10.61
CA LEU A 362 -21.56 14.93 11.07
C LEU A 362 -21.14 13.71 10.25
N GLY A 363 -22.09 12.84 9.88
CA GLY A 363 -21.85 11.71 8.97
C GLY A 363 -21.37 12.15 7.59
N GLY A 364 -22.05 13.13 6.98
CA GLY A 364 -21.66 13.71 5.69
C GLY A 364 -20.29 14.41 5.73
N VAL A 365 -19.99 15.13 6.82
CA VAL A 365 -18.67 15.74 7.05
C VAL A 365 -17.58 14.68 7.24
N ALA A 366 -17.84 13.60 7.98
CA ALA A 366 -16.89 12.50 8.15
C ALA A 366 -16.52 11.87 6.80
N TYR A 367 -17.51 11.59 5.93
CA TYR A 367 -17.24 11.11 4.58
C TYR A 367 -16.42 12.11 3.75
N THR A 368 -16.74 13.40 3.84
CA THR A 368 -16.08 14.45 3.04
C THR A 368 -14.63 14.68 3.48
N THR A 369 -14.36 14.69 4.79
CA THR A 369 -13.00 14.88 5.33
C THR A 369 -12.07 13.73 5.00
N GLY A 370 -12.60 12.54 4.72
CA GLY A 370 -11.81 11.40 4.24
C GLY A 370 -11.31 11.55 2.79
N VAL A 371 -11.99 12.31 1.93
CA VAL A 371 -11.71 12.35 0.48
C VAL A 371 -10.29 12.78 0.12
N PRO A 372 -9.66 13.79 0.77
CA PRO A 372 -8.27 14.12 0.52
C PRO A 372 -7.31 12.95 0.76
N PHE A 373 -7.56 12.13 1.79
CA PHE A 373 -6.76 10.94 2.10
C PHE A 373 -7.00 9.83 1.09
N TYR A 374 -8.25 9.65 0.63
CA TYR A 374 -8.55 8.82 -0.53
C TYR A 374 -7.75 9.28 -1.74
N VAL A 375 -7.84 10.53 -2.18
CA VAL A 375 -7.12 10.96 -3.40
C VAL A 375 -5.60 10.79 -3.27
N LYS A 376 -5.01 11.16 -2.12
CA LYS A 376 -3.56 11.03 -1.87
C LYS A 376 -3.11 9.59 -1.56
N GLY A 377 -4.03 8.67 -1.28
CA GLY A 377 -3.69 7.28 -0.96
C GLY A 377 -3.04 6.50 -2.10
N GLN A 378 -3.07 7.03 -3.33
CA GLN A 378 -2.31 6.50 -4.46
C GLN A 378 -0.79 6.72 -4.31
N GLU A 379 -0.38 7.74 -3.55
CA GLU A 379 1.02 8.05 -3.30
C GLU A 379 1.47 7.41 -1.98
N VAL A 380 0.67 7.62 -0.93
CA VAL A 380 0.94 7.14 0.43
C VAL A 380 -0.13 6.14 0.82
N SER A 381 0.18 4.85 0.71
CA SER A 381 -0.78 3.75 0.92
C SER A 381 -1.48 3.80 2.28
N MET A 382 -0.82 4.31 3.32
CA MET A 382 -1.40 4.46 4.67
C MET A 382 -2.51 5.51 4.75
N TYR A 383 -2.57 6.50 3.85
CA TYR A 383 -3.71 7.41 3.80
C TYR A 383 -5.00 6.71 3.36
N HIS A 384 -4.90 5.57 2.69
CA HIS A 384 -6.06 4.73 2.40
C HIS A 384 -6.69 4.17 3.70
N VAL A 385 -5.88 3.84 4.70
CA VAL A 385 -6.37 3.39 6.01
C VAL A 385 -7.11 4.52 6.72
N VAL A 386 -6.60 5.75 6.65
CA VAL A 386 -7.27 6.93 7.22
C VAL A 386 -8.62 7.17 6.54
N TRP A 387 -8.68 7.01 5.22
CA TRP A 387 -9.94 7.02 4.47
C TRP A 387 -10.94 5.98 4.98
N HIS A 388 -10.50 4.74 5.22
CA HIS A 388 -11.37 3.69 5.79
C HIS A 388 -11.94 4.08 7.16
N ILE A 389 -11.12 4.66 8.03
CA ILE A 389 -11.56 5.12 9.35
C ILE A 389 -12.64 6.21 9.22
N SER A 390 -12.43 7.19 8.33
CA SER A 390 -13.44 8.23 8.04
C SER A 390 -14.76 7.63 7.53
N VAL A 391 -14.69 6.63 6.64
CA VAL A 391 -15.86 5.91 6.12
C VAL A 391 -16.59 5.15 7.23
N MET A 392 -15.86 4.49 8.13
CA MET A 392 -16.45 3.80 9.28
C MET A 392 -17.16 4.75 10.24
N ILE A 393 -16.57 5.91 10.53
CA ILE A 393 -17.20 6.95 11.36
C ILE A 393 -18.48 7.46 10.69
N GLY A 394 -18.41 7.78 9.40
CA GLY A 394 -19.59 8.20 8.62
C GLY A 394 -20.70 7.15 8.66
N ALA A 395 -20.36 5.88 8.39
CA ALA A 395 -21.28 4.76 8.45
C ALA A 395 -21.95 4.61 9.82
N ALA A 396 -21.18 4.71 10.91
CA ALA A 396 -21.71 4.63 12.27
C ALA A 396 -22.69 5.76 12.58
N LEU A 397 -22.37 7.01 12.17
CA LEU A 397 -23.26 8.16 12.37
C LEU A 397 -24.55 8.04 11.56
N HIS A 398 -24.47 7.57 10.31
CA HIS A 398 -25.66 7.28 9.50
C HIS A 398 -26.48 6.12 10.08
N TYR A 399 -25.84 5.07 10.59
CA TYR A 399 -26.52 3.98 11.30
C TYR A 399 -27.30 4.51 12.51
N LEU A 400 -26.66 5.33 13.36
CA LEU A 400 -27.30 5.93 14.53
C LEU A 400 -28.46 6.86 14.13
N THR A 401 -28.31 7.59 13.03
CA THR A 401 -29.37 8.44 12.47
C THR A 401 -30.59 7.60 12.10
N VAL A 402 -30.40 6.51 11.35
CA VAL A 402 -31.52 5.64 10.93
C VAL A 402 -32.11 4.90 12.13
N LEU A 403 -31.30 4.32 13.01
CA LEU A 403 -31.79 3.59 14.18
C LEU A 403 -32.64 4.49 15.09
N ASN A 404 -32.11 5.65 15.47
CA ASN A 404 -32.75 6.46 16.50
C ASN A 404 -33.93 7.28 15.97
N TYR A 405 -33.91 7.71 14.70
CA TYR A 405 -34.90 8.66 14.17
C TYR A 405 -35.82 8.07 13.10
N VAL A 406 -35.40 6.98 12.45
CA VAL A 406 -36.26 6.26 11.48
C VAL A 406 -36.93 5.05 12.14
N VAL A 407 -36.16 4.23 12.86
CA VAL A 407 -36.65 2.99 13.48
C VAL A 407 -37.28 3.24 14.85
N ARG A 408 -36.65 4.06 15.69
CA ARG A 408 -37.07 4.34 17.08
C ARG A 408 -37.57 5.78 17.30
N PRO A 409 -38.49 6.31 16.46
CA PRO A 409 -38.94 7.69 16.61
C PRO A 409 -39.51 7.92 18.01
N GLY A 410 -39.08 9.00 18.68
CA GLY A 410 -39.60 9.42 19.98
C GLY A 410 -38.97 8.78 21.23
N LEU A 411 -37.95 7.92 21.09
CA LEU A 411 -37.14 7.39 22.21
C LEU A 411 -35.75 8.04 22.28
N GLU A 412 -35.68 9.28 21.82
CA GLU A 412 -34.45 10.05 21.68
C GLU A 412 -34.07 10.64 23.05
N TYR A 413 -33.11 10.04 23.75
CA TYR A 413 -32.52 10.60 24.98
C TYR A 413 -31.55 11.74 24.69
#